data_AF-A0A1J3K0F3-F1
#
_entry.id   AF-A0A1J3K0F3-F1
#
_cell.length_a   1.000
_cell.length_b   1.000
_cell.length_c   1.000
_cell.angle_alpha   90.00
_cell.angle_beta   90.00
_cell.angle_gamma   90.00
#
_symmetry.space_group_name_H-M   'P 1'
#
loop_
_entity.id
_entity.type
_entity.pdbx_description
1 polymer ?
#
loop_
_entity_poly.entity_id
_entity_poly.type
_entity_poly.pdbx_seq_one_letter_code
_entity_poly.pdbx_strand_id
1 'polypeptide(L)'
;ILRTSYEGLDRKNKAVFLHVACVFNGDSVQSVKALLEHGDLEIKGLAEKSLIDLSADGNIIMHVLVEQAGKEIVREQSGSKPQNQTILWEHEQIISLLQNKTVSASQNV
;
A
#
# COMPACT_ATOMS: atom_id res chain seq x y z
N ILE A 1 4.77 -15.68 10.22
CA ILE A 1 3.29 -15.65 10.28
C ILE A 1 2.73 -14.64 9.28
N LEU A 2 2.96 -13.32 9.44
CA LEU A 2 2.40 -12.30 8.53
C LEU A 2 2.79 -12.47 7.05
N ARG A 3 4.07 -12.71 6.73
CA ARG A 3 4.50 -12.96 5.35
C ARG A 3 3.79 -14.17 4.73
N THR A 4 3.64 -15.25 5.49
CA THR A 4 2.91 -16.45 5.04
C THR A 4 1.44 -16.16 4.76
N SER A 5 0.79 -15.36 5.62
CA SER A 5 -0.59 -14.92 5.39
C SER A 5 -0.70 -14.08 4.11
N TYR A 6 0.25 -13.19 3.86
CA TYR A 6 0.34 -12.42 2.61
C TYR A 6 0.57 -13.31 1.38
N GLU A 7 1.50 -14.27 1.45
CA GLU A 7 1.81 -15.18 0.35
C GLU A 7 0.60 -16.03 -0.06
N GLY A 8 -0.26 -16.38 0.89
CA GLY A 8 -1.52 -17.10 0.65
C GLY A 8 -2.65 -16.28 0.02
N LEU A 9 -2.47 -14.96 -0.15
CA LEU A 9 -3.44 -14.11 -0.84
C LEU A 9 -3.36 -14.30 -2.36
N ASP A 10 -4.51 -14.20 -3.03
CA ASP A 10 -4.56 -14.08 -4.49
C ASP A 10 -4.00 -12.71 -4.95
N ARG A 11 -3.80 -12.58 -6.26
CA ARG A 11 -3.18 -11.37 -6.85
C ARG A 11 -3.93 -10.08 -6.53
N LYS A 12 -5.27 -10.09 -6.50
CA LYS A 12 -6.08 -8.89 -6.24
C LYS A 12 -6.00 -8.51 -4.77
N ASN A 13 -6.16 -9.49 -3.88
CA ASN A 13 -6.02 -9.31 -2.44
C ASN A 13 -4.61 -8.85 -2.06
N LYS A 14 -3.55 -9.35 -2.70
CA LYS A 14 -2.18 -8.84 -2.52
C LYS A 14 -2.06 -7.38 -2.90
N ALA A 15 -2.64 -6.98 -4.03
CA ALA A 15 -2.59 -5.59 -4.47
C ALA A 15 -3.31 -4.67 -3.48
N VAL A 16 -4.52 -5.02 -3.06
CA VAL A 16 -5.29 -4.22 -2.07
C VAL A 16 -4.57 -4.17 -0.73
N PHE A 17 -4.02 -5.29 -0.24
CA PHE A 17 -3.24 -5.32 0.99
C PHE A 17 -2.08 -4.31 0.99
N LEU A 18 -1.31 -4.25 -0.09
CA LEU A 18 -0.18 -3.31 -0.19
C LEU A 18 -0.65 -1.86 -0.28
N HIS A 19 -1.76 -1.58 -0.97
CA HIS A 19 -2.34 -0.23 -1.03
C HIS A 19 -2.85 0.23 0.34
N VAL A 20 -3.51 -0.66 1.09
CA VAL A 20 -3.94 -0.36 2.46
C VAL A 20 -2.72 -0.10 3.34
N ALA A 21 -1.72 -0.98 3.32
CA ALA A 21 -0.53 -0.83 4.14
C ALA A 21 0.26 0.46 3.84
N CYS A 22 0.32 0.88 2.58
CA CYS A 22 1.13 2.03 2.19
C CYS A 22 0.35 3.35 2.26
N VAL A 23 -0.94 3.36 1.92
CA VAL A 23 -1.68 4.60 1.64
C VAL A 23 -2.96 4.72 2.44
N PHE A 24 -3.74 3.64 2.56
CA PHE A 24 -5.14 3.73 3.01
C PHE A 24 -5.40 3.22 4.44
N ASN A 25 -4.37 3.01 5.27
CA ASN A 25 -4.60 2.67 6.67
C ASN A 25 -5.29 3.83 7.39
N GLY A 26 -6.44 3.59 8.03
CA GLY A 26 -7.28 4.61 8.66
C GLY A 26 -8.36 5.21 7.76
N ASP A 27 -8.33 4.95 6.45
CA ASP A 27 -9.33 5.49 5.52
C ASP A 27 -10.63 4.68 5.51
N SER A 28 -11.72 5.32 5.06
CA SER A 28 -13.00 4.65 4.91
C SER A 28 -12.98 3.61 3.78
N VAL A 29 -13.73 2.52 3.93
CA VAL A 29 -13.91 1.52 2.85
C VAL A 29 -14.45 2.17 1.57
N GLN A 30 -15.28 3.20 1.70
CA GLN A 30 -15.83 3.93 0.54
C GLN A 30 -14.74 4.70 -0.22
N SER A 31 -13.78 5.31 0.48
CA SER A 31 -12.64 5.99 -0.14
C SER A 31 -11.79 5.02 -0.95
N VAL A 32 -11.48 3.86 -0.37
CA VAL A 32 -10.71 2.82 -1.07
C VAL A 32 -11.46 2.28 -2.28
N LYS A 33 -12.78 2.05 -2.16
CA LYS A 33 -13.63 1.60 -3.26
C LYS A 33 -13.72 2.61 -4.42
N ALA A 34 -13.72 3.90 -4.12
CA ALA A 34 -13.74 4.95 -5.15
C ALA A 34 -12.44 4.99 -5.97
N LEU A 35 -11.32 4.59 -5.36
CA LEU A 35 -9.99 4.63 -5.98
C LEU A 35 -9.56 3.28 -6.57
N LEU A 36 -10.03 2.17 -5.98
CA LEU A 36 -9.76 0.82 -6.43
C LEU A 36 -11.05 0.21 -6.98
N GLU A 37 -11.08 -0.03 -8.29
CA GLU A 37 -12.22 -0.60 -9.05
C GLU A 37 -12.74 -1.93 -8.44
N HIS A 38 -11.92 -2.60 -7.62
CA HIS A 38 -12.20 -3.84 -6.89
C HIS A 38 -11.79 -3.72 -5.40
N GLY A 39 -12.25 -2.68 -4.71
CA GLY A 39 -11.90 -2.49 -3.29
C GLY A 39 -12.72 -3.34 -2.31
N ASP A 40 -14.02 -3.51 -2.56
CA ASP A 40 -14.99 -3.95 -1.54
C ASP A 40 -14.85 -5.44 -1.16
N LEU A 41 -14.79 -6.32 -2.16
CA LEU A 41 -14.65 -7.77 -1.94
C LEU A 41 -13.29 -8.11 -1.34
N GLU A 42 -12.25 -7.43 -1.80
CA GLU A 42 -10.88 -7.61 -1.38
C GLU A 42 -10.66 -7.12 0.05
N ILE A 43 -11.19 -5.94 0.41
CA ILE A 43 -11.17 -5.45 1.81
C ILE A 43 -11.87 -6.45 2.73
N LYS A 44 -13.05 -6.95 2.36
CA LYS A 44 -13.73 -7.99 3.13
C LYS A 44 -12.88 -9.27 3.23
N GLY A 45 -12.24 -9.68 2.14
CA GLY A 45 -11.36 -10.84 2.10
C GLY A 45 -10.10 -10.71 2.97
N LEU A 46 -9.60 -9.49 3.19
CA LEU A 46 -8.53 -9.20 4.14
C LEU A 46 -9.02 -9.24 5.59
N ALA A 47 -10.22 -8.74 5.86
CA ALA A 47 -10.83 -8.78 7.20
C ALA A 47 -11.13 -10.23 7.63
N GLU A 48 -11.65 -11.06 6.72
CA GLU A 48 -11.87 -12.51 6.96
C GLU A 48 -10.57 -13.27 7.29
N LYS A 49 -9.41 -12.73 6.92
CA LYS A 49 -8.08 -13.30 7.20
C LYS A 49 -7.38 -12.60 8.36
N SER A 50 -8.09 -11.72 9.08
CA SER A 50 -7.58 -10.95 10.21
C SER A 50 -6.31 -10.14 9.87
N LEU A 51 -6.19 -9.70 8.61
CA LEU A 51 -5.11 -8.81 8.17
C LEU A 51 -5.45 -7.34 8.40
N ILE A 52 -6.74 -7.03 8.49
CA ILE A 52 -7.29 -5.74 8.84
C ILE A 52 -8.53 -5.94 9.71
N ASP A 53 -8.92 -4.90 10.42
CA ASP A 53 -10.22 -4.77 11.06
C ASP A 53 -10.98 -3.58 10.45
N LEU A 54 -12.28 -3.50 10.72
CA LEU A 54 -13.13 -2.36 10.37
C LEU A 54 -13.64 -1.70 11.63
N SER A 55 -13.49 -0.39 11.74
CA SER A 55 -14.06 0.39 12.83
C SER A 55 -15.60 0.42 12.75
N ALA A 56 -16.25 0.85 13.82
CA ALA A 56 -17.70 1.08 13.83
C ALA A 56 -18.14 2.10 12.77
N ASP A 57 -17.26 3.05 12.42
CA ASP A 57 -17.50 4.09 11.41
C ASP A 57 -17.17 3.61 9.98
N GLY A 58 -16.73 2.36 9.81
CA GLY A 58 -16.37 1.79 8.51
C GLY A 58 -14.98 2.20 8.01
N ASN A 59 -14.07 2.57 8.91
CA ASN A 59 -12.67 2.85 8.58
C ASN A 59 -11.83 1.58 8.69
N ILE A 60 -10.85 1.45 7.81
CA ILE A 60 -9.90 0.35 7.80
C ILE A 60 -8.89 0.53 8.93
N ILE A 61 -8.68 -0.50 9.72
CA ILE A 61 -7.66 -0.55 10.77
C ILE A 61 -6.69 -1.66 10.41
N MET A 62 -5.48 -1.29 10.00
CA MET A 62 -4.36 -2.21 9.86
C MET A 62 -3.42 -2.04 11.05
N HIS A 63 -3.17 -3.13 11.78
CA HIS A 63 -2.26 -3.11 12.91
C HIS A 63 -0.86 -2.67 12.47
N VAL A 64 -0.18 -1.86 13.28
CA VAL A 64 1.12 -1.24 12.94
C VAL A 64 2.17 -2.23 12.43
N LEU A 65 2.24 -3.43 13.01
CA LEU A 65 3.16 -4.48 12.57
C LEU A 65 2.80 -5.08 11.20
N VAL A 66 1.51 -5.17 10.88
CA VAL A 66 1.01 -5.64 9.58
C VAL A 66 1.31 -4.59 8.51
N GLU A 67 1.06 -3.31 8.85
CA GLU A 67 1.37 -2.18 7.99
C GLU A 67 2.86 -2.11 7.66
N GLN A 68 3.72 -2.21 8.68
CA GLN A 68 5.18 -2.25 8.51
C GLN A 68 5.62 -3.44 7.64
N ALA A 69 5.03 -4.62 7.82
CA ALA A 69 5.34 -5.77 6.99
C ALA A 69 4.93 -5.54 5.52
N GLY A 70 3.78 -4.92 5.27
CA GLY A 70 3.34 -4.57 3.91
C GLY A 70 4.27 -3.56 3.24
N LYS A 71 4.66 -2.50 3.96
CA LYS A 71 5.65 -1.51 3.49
C LYS A 71 7.01 -2.15 3.17
N GLU A 72 7.47 -3.07 4.00
CA GLU A 72 8.74 -3.77 3.75
C GLU A 72 8.67 -4.68 2.52
N ILE A 73 7.55 -5.34 2.28
CA ILE A 73 7.34 -6.12 1.06
C ILE A 73 7.49 -5.25 -0.20
N VAL A 74 6.93 -4.03 -0.21
CA VAL A 74 7.09 -3.11 -1.36
C VAL A 74 8.56 -2.68 -1.54
N ARG A 75 9.28 -2.44 -0.43
CA ARG A 75 10.72 -2.11 -0.46
C ARG A 75 11.56 -3.26 -1.02
N GLU A 76 11.31 -4.48 -0.58
CA GLU A 76 12.03 -5.67 -1.05
C GLU A 76 11.78 -5.92 -2.54
N GLN A 77 10.53 -5.80 -3.00
CA GLN A 77 10.15 -5.96 -4.40
C GLN A 77 10.84 -4.96 -5.32
N SER A 78 11.23 -3.79 -4.80
CA SER A 78 11.94 -2.76 -5.55
C SER A 78 13.46 -2.88 -5.52
N GLY A 79 14.00 -3.92 -4.87
CA GLY A 79 15.43 -4.04 -4.59
C GLY A 79 15.94 -2.91 -3.68
N SER A 80 15.09 -2.46 -2.75
CA SER A 80 15.33 -1.34 -1.83
C SER A 80 15.64 0.00 -2.50
N LYS A 81 15.30 0.14 -3.79
CA LYS A 81 15.44 1.39 -4.55
C LYS A 81 14.10 2.14 -4.55
N PRO A 82 14.03 3.36 -3.99
CA PRO A 82 12.78 4.12 -3.95
C PRO A 82 12.15 4.34 -5.32
N GLN A 83 12.94 4.65 -6.35
CA GLN A 83 12.46 4.89 -7.71
C GLN A 83 11.82 3.67 -8.40
N ASN A 84 12.05 2.47 -7.86
CA ASN A 84 11.50 1.22 -8.37
C ASN A 84 10.29 0.74 -7.57
N GLN A 85 9.92 1.42 -6.48
CA GLN A 85 8.78 1.03 -5.67
C GLN A 85 7.49 1.22 -6.47
N THR A 86 6.62 0.22 -6.44
CA THR A 86 5.31 0.29 -7.08
C THR A 86 4.37 1.25 -6.36
N ILE A 87 4.59 1.47 -5.07
CA ILE A 87 3.82 2.38 -4.22
C ILE A 87 4.80 3.20 -3.40
N LEU A 88 4.68 4.52 -3.43
CA LEU A 88 5.42 5.45 -2.58
C LEU A 88 4.47 6.00 -1.53
N TRP A 89 4.92 6.06 -0.27
CA TRP A 89 4.15 6.63 0.85
C TRP A 89 4.95 7.58 1.73
N GLU A 90 6.27 7.49 1.72
CA GLU A 90 7.15 8.40 2.47
C GLU A 90 7.21 9.76 1.77
N HIS A 91 6.63 10.78 2.39
CA HIS A 91 6.54 12.14 1.83
C HIS A 91 7.92 12.69 1.41
N GLU A 92 8.94 12.50 2.23
CA GLU A 92 10.32 12.93 1.93
C GLU A 92 10.89 12.24 0.68
N GLN A 93 10.63 10.93 0.53
CA GLN A 93 11.09 10.17 -0.63
C GLN A 93 10.36 10.62 -1.90
N ILE A 94 9.05 10.87 -1.81
CA ILE A 94 8.24 11.38 -2.92
C ILE A 94 8.80 12.73 -3.39
N ILE A 95 9.02 13.68 -2.49
CA ILE A 95 9.59 14.98 -2.83
C ILE A 95 10.96 14.84 -3.49
N SER A 96 11.86 14.05 -2.89
CA SER A 96 13.21 13.84 -3.42
C SER A 96 13.19 13.27 -4.85
N LEU A 97 12.33 12.28 -5.11
CA LEU A 97 12.21 11.68 -6.44
C LEU A 97 11.64 12.65 -7.47
N LEU A 98 10.65 13.47 -7.10
CA LEU A 98 10.08 14.49 -7.97
C LEU A 98 11.10 15.59 -8.32
N GLN A 99 11.91 16.01 -7.35
CA GLN A 99 12.96 17.00 -7.58
C GLN A 99 14.07 16.47 -8.49
N ASN A 100 14.54 15.23 -8.27
CA ASN A 100 15.59 14.62 -9.09
C ASN A 100 15.16 14.39 -10.56
N LYS A 101 13.89 14.04 -10.79
CA LYS A 101 13.34 13.96 -12.15
C LYS A 101 13.23 15.33 -12.83
N THR A 102 12.90 16.37 -12.08
CA THR A 102 12.78 17.74 -12.61
C THR A 102 14.15 18.30 -13.05
N VAL A 103 15.23 17.96 -12.35
CA VAL A 103 16.60 18.37 -12.75
C VAL A 103 17.07 17.65 -14.03
N SER A 104 16.63 16.40 -14.23
CA SER A 104 17.01 15.59 -15.41
C SER A 104 16.35 16.06 -16.71
N ALA A 105 15.22 16.78 -16.63
CA ALA A 105 14.52 17.32 -17.81
C ALA A 105 15.07 18.68 -18.28
N SER A 106 15.92 19.34 -17.49
CA SER A 106 16.44 20.69 -17.77
C SER A 106 17.84 20.71 -18.39
N GLN A 107 18.39 19.54 -18.76
CA GLN A 107 19.63 19.42 -19.53
C GLN A 107 19.33 18.82 -20.91
N ASN A 108 18.54 19.51 -21.71
CA ASN A 108 18.40 19.29 -23.16
C ASN A 108 17.84 20.59 -23.79
N VAL A 109 18.64 21.66 -23.76
CA VAL A 109 18.49 22.85 -24.64
C VAL A 109 19.89 23.30 -25.05
#